data_AF-A0A7X6URQ1-F1
#
_entry.id   AF-A0A7X6URQ1-F1
#
_cell.length_a   1.000
_cell.length_b   1.000
_cell.length_c   1.000
_cell.angle_alpha   90.00
_cell.angle_beta   90.00
_cell.angle_gamma   90.00
#
_symmetry.space_group_name_H-M   'P 1'
#
loop_
_entity.id
_entity.type
_entity.pdbx_description
1 polymer ?
#
loop_
_entity_poly.entity_id
_entity_poly.type
_entity_poly.pdbx_seq_one_letter_code
_entity_poly.pdbx_strand_id
1 'polypeptide(L)'
;MKPRSRRQLPSVPVASMGDIAFLLIIFFMVCSNPMKEQHIDLQPPRAEDLVDVKEENVSVSISAQGQIFVQGLVVADAEAAGWMVAALIADKVADGRTVMLK
;
A
#
# COMPACT_ATOMS: atom_id res chain seq x y z
N MET A 1 -38.06 55.28 -56.35
CA MET A 1 -37.97 53.86 -55.89
C MET A 1 -36.64 53.68 -55.17
N LYS A 2 -36.63 53.45 -53.85
CA LYS A 2 -35.39 53.25 -53.06
C LYS A 2 -34.88 51.82 -53.26
N PRO A 3 -33.57 51.60 -53.55
CA PRO A 3 -33.06 50.24 -53.69
C PRO A 3 -32.98 49.53 -52.33
N ARG A 4 -33.55 48.33 -52.25
CA ARG A 4 -33.44 47.44 -51.09
C ARG A 4 -32.01 46.92 -50.99
N SER A 5 -31.31 47.31 -49.93
CA SER A 5 -29.99 46.75 -49.59
C SER A 5 -30.12 45.24 -49.36
N ARG A 6 -29.38 44.46 -50.17
CA ARG A 6 -29.35 43.01 -50.09
C ARG A 6 -28.39 42.65 -48.96
N ARG A 7 -28.93 42.20 -47.82
CA ARG A 7 -28.16 41.71 -46.68
C ARG A 7 -27.31 40.52 -47.15
N GLN A 8 -26.02 40.74 -47.38
CA GLN A 8 -25.09 39.65 -47.65
C GLN A 8 -24.97 38.80 -46.38
N LEU A 9 -25.24 37.51 -46.51
CA LEU A 9 -24.95 36.57 -45.44
C LEU A 9 -23.43 36.55 -45.23
N PRO A 10 -22.95 36.53 -43.98
CA PRO A 10 -21.51 36.42 -43.72
C PRO A 10 -21.01 35.09 -44.30
N SER A 11 -20.01 35.18 -45.20
CA SER A 11 -19.34 34.03 -45.77
C SER A 11 -18.25 33.57 -44.80
N VAL A 12 -18.25 32.28 -44.46
CA VAL A 12 -17.22 31.69 -43.60
C VAL A 12 -15.95 31.46 -44.42
N PRO A 13 -14.79 32.03 -44.04
CA PRO A 13 -13.54 31.84 -44.77
C PRO A 13 -12.99 30.42 -44.54
N VAL A 14 -13.33 29.50 -45.45
CA VAL A 14 -12.91 28.08 -45.38
C VAL A 14 -11.40 27.90 -45.54
N ALA A 15 -10.73 28.83 -46.23
CA ALA A 15 -9.27 28.83 -46.41
C ALA A 15 -8.53 28.86 -45.07
N SER A 16 -8.99 29.65 -44.10
CA SER A 16 -8.37 29.76 -42.77
C SER A 16 -8.75 28.60 -41.85
N MET A 17 -9.91 27.97 -42.06
CA MET A 17 -10.33 26.81 -41.27
C MET A 17 -9.44 25.58 -41.52
N GLY A 18 -9.05 25.34 -42.78
CA GLY A 18 -8.17 24.24 -43.14
C GLY A 18 -6.78 24.36 -42.50
N ASP A 19 -6.23 25.56 -42.46
CA ASP A 19 -4.90 25.84 -41.91
C ASP A 19 -4.86 25.62 -40.39
N ILE A 20 -5.88 26.10 -39.68
CA ILE A 20 -6.04 25.87 -38.23
C ILE A 20 -6.17 24.38 -37.93
N ALA A 21 -6.99 23.65 -38.69
CA ALA A 21 -7.16 22.21 -38.51
C ALA A 21 -5.84 21.44 -38.78
N PHE A 22 -5.09 21.84 -39.81
CA PHE A 22 -3.80 21.23 -40.16
C PHE A 22 -2.75 21.42 -39.06
N LEU A 23 -2.62 22.65 -38.53
CA LEU A 23 -1.70 22.95 -37.43
C LEU A 23 -2.06 22.17 -36.16
N LEU A 24 -3.35 22.00 -35.85
CA LEU A 24 -3.79 21.20 -34.71
C LEU A 24 -3.44 19.71 -34.87
N ILE A 25 -3.58 19.15 -36.07
CA ILE A 25 -3.21 17.76 -36.34
C ILE A 25 -1.71 17.55 -36.16
N ILE A 26 -0.87 18.44 -36.71
CA ILE A 26 0.59 18.37 -36.51
C ILE A 26 0.93 18.50 -35.03
N PHE A 27 0.30 19.44 -34.33
CA PHE A 27 0.50 19.63 -32.90
C PHE A 27 0.15 18.36 -32.12
N PHE A 28 -1.01 17.74 -32.36
CA PHE A 28 -1.36 16.48 -31.71
C PHE A 28 -0.41 15.34 -32.10
N MET A 29 0.02 15.26 -33.36
CA MET A 29 0.95 14.21 -33.81
C MET A 29 2.33 14.33 -33.16
N VAL A 30 2.84 15.56 -32.99
CA VAL A 30 4.16 15.82 -32.40
C VAL A 30 4.11 15.79 -30.88
N CYS A 31 3.07 16.35 -30.26
CA CYS A 31 2.91 16.39 -28.81
C CYS A 31 2.33 15.10 -28.22
N SER A 32 1.81 14.19 -29.05
CA SER A 32 1.54 12.81 -28.65
C SER A 32 2.88 12.10 -28.41
N ASN A 33 3.55 12.45 -27.32
CA ASN A 33 4.62 11.64 -26.80
C ASN A 33 3.95 10.34 -26.35
N PRO A 34 4.25 9.17 -26.95
CA PRO A 34 3.87 7.93 -26.30
C PRO A 34 4.50 8.00 -24.92
N MET A 35 3.68 8.10 -23.88
CA MET A 35 4.09 7.81 -22.52
C MET A 35 4.61 6.38 -22.60
N LYS A 36 5.92 6.24 -22.88
CA LYS A 36 6.65 5.04 -22.51
C LYS A 36 6.48 5.06 -21.00
N GLU A 37 5.43 4.39 -20.55
CA GLU A 37 5.29 3.91 -19.19
C GLU A 37 6.68 3.40 -18.88
N GLN A 38 7.42 4.21 -18.12
CA GLN A 38 8.72 3.80 -17.66
C GLN A 38 8.36 2.62 -16.80
N HIS A 39 8.48 1.42 -17.37
CA HIS A 39 8.62 0.18 -16.65
C HIS A 39 9.94 0.37 -15.92
N ILE A 40 9.93 1.21 -14.89
CA ILE A 40 10.85 1.13 -13.79
C ILE A 40 10.49 -0.25 -13.25
N ASP A 41 11.24 -1.25 -13.70
CA ASP A 41 11.33 -2.53 -13.03
C ASP A 41 11.87 -2.22 -11.64
N LEU A 42 10.95 -1.83 -10.76
CA LEU A 42 11.24 -1.54 -9.38
C LEU A 42 11.56 -2.89 -8.77
N GLN A 43 12.85 -3.23 -8.72
CA GLN A 43 13.30 -4.38 -7.97
C GLN A 43 13.13 -4.02 -6.49
N PRO A 44 12.18 -4.65 -5.77
CA PRO A 44 12.09 -4.42 -4.34
C PRO A 44 13.41 -4.87 -3.71
N PRO A 45 13.96 -4.11 -2.76
CA PRO A 45 15.13 -4.56 -2.02
C PRO A 45 14.80 -5.90 -1.37
N ARG A 46 15.54 -6.95 -1.74
CA ARG A 46 15.49 -8.22 -1.01
C ARG A 46 16.30 -8.02 0.27
N ALA A 47 15.62 -7.98 1.40
CA ALA A 47 16.27 -8.13 2.68
C ALA A 47 16.82 -9.56 2.75
N GLU A 48 18.15 -9.71 2.72
CA GLU A 48 18.82 -11.01 2.88
C GLU A 48 18.55 -11.61 4.26
N ASP A 49 18.27 -10.76 5.25
CA ASP A 49 18.02 -11.14 6.64
C ASP A 49 16.63 -10.68 7.10
N LEU A 50 15.57 -11.13 6.44
CA LEU A 50 14.32 -11.35 7.19
C LEU A 50 14.56 -12.56 8.09
N VAL A 51 15.24 -12.32 9.21
CA VAL A 51 15.11 -13.20 10.36
C VAL A 51 13.65 -13.08 10.77
N ASP A 52 12.81 -13.99 10.28
CA ASP A 52 11.54 -14.28 10.93
C ASP A 52 11.90 -14.48 12.39
N VAL A 53 11.54 -13.51 13.24
CA VAL A 53 11.65 -13.67 14.68
C VAL A 53 10.60 -14.72 15.05
N LYS A 54 10.97 -15.98 14.84
CA LYS A 54 10.29 -17.19 15.32
C LYS A 54 10.51 -17.38 16.81
N GLU A 55 10.85 -16.34 17.55
CA GLU A 55 10.77 -16.37 19.00
C GLU A 55 9.31 -16.12 19.39
N GLU A 56 8.53 -17.20 19.44
CA GLU A 56 7.23 -17.19 20.08
C GLU A 56 7.42 -17.11 21.60
N ASN A 57 7.73 -15.90 22.05
CA ASN A 57 8.01 -15.62 23.45
C ASN A 57 6.72 -15.73 24.27
N VAL A 58 6.67 -16.71 25.18
CA VAL A 58 5.62 -16.79 26.21
C VAL A 58 5.96 -15.80 27.32
N SER A 59 5.09 -14.80 27.51
CA SER A 59 5.25 -13.77 28.54
C SER A 59 4.56 -14.18 29.83
N VAL A 60 5.30 -14.14 30.94
CA VAL A 60 4.77 -14.31 32.31
C VAL A 60 5.10 -13.06 33.11
N SER A 61 4.08 -12.44 33.69
CA SER A 61 4.24 -11.26 34.56
C SER A 61 3.51 -11.42 35.88
N ILE A 62 4.00 -10.74 36.91
CA ILE A 62 3.42 -10.77 38.26
C ILE A 62 3.09 -9.34 38.67
N SER A 63 1.83 -9.07 39.05
CA SER A 63 1.45 -7.75 39.54
C SER A 63 1.99 -7.50 40.95
N ALA A 64 2.03 -6.23 41.37
CA ALA A 64 2.41 -5.85 42.73
C ALA A 64 1.50 -6.47 43.82
N GLN A 65 0.30 -6.93 43.44
CA GLN A 65 -0.66 -7.63 44.30
C GLN A 65 -0.43 -9.15 44.32
N GLY A 66 0.62 -9.66 43.65
CA GLY A 66 0.95 -11.08 43.58
C GLY A 66 0.10 -11.89 42.59
N GLN A 67 -0.67 -11.24 41.72
CA GLN A 67 -1.45 -11.94 40.69
C GLN A 67 -0.54 -12.32 39.52
N ILE A 68 -0.64 -13.57 39.06
CA ILE A 68 0.17 -14.09 37.96
C ILE A 68 -0.60 -13.91 36.65
N PHE A 69 0.09 -13.47 35.61
CA PHE A 69 -0.44 -13.31 34.28
C PHE A 69 0.39 -14.13 33.29
N VAL A 70 -0.26 -14.93 32.47
CA VAL A 70 0.36 -15.65 31.34
C VAL A 70 -0.26 -15.11 30.06
N GLN A 71 0.54 -14.49 29.19
CA GLN A 71 0.06 -13.76 28.00
C GLN A 71 -1.05 -12.74 28.29
N GLY A 72 -1.01 -12.11 29.48
CA GLY A 72 -2.01 -11.14 29.92
C GLY A 72 -3.29 -11.75 30.51
N LEU A 73 -3.43 -13.08 30.54
CA LEU A 73 -4.53 -13.77 31.22
C LEU A 73 -4.17 -14.03 32.69
N VAL A 74 -5.09 -13.70 33.60
CA VAL A 74 -4.94 -13.94 35.03
C VAL A 74 -4.99 -15.43 35.32
N VAL A 75 -4.02 -15.92 36.08
CA VAL A 75 -3.94 -17.31 36.53
C VAL A 75 -4.05 -17.38 38.05
N ALA A 76 -4.77 -18.38 38.54
CA ALA A 76 -5.13 -18.52 39.95
C ALA A 76 -3.92 -18.85 40.85
N ASP A 77 -3.01 -19.69 40.37
CA ASP A 77 -1.83 -20.14 41.12
C ASP A 77 -0.63 -20.43 40.19
N ALA A 78 0.54 -20.63 40.80
CA ALA A 78 1.78 -20.89 40.09
C ALA A 78 1.76 -22.25 39.36
N GLU A 79 1.01 -23.22 39.88
CA GLU A 79 0.90 -24.55 39.27
C GLU A 79 0.12 -24.45 37.95
N ALA A 80 -1.05 -23.81 37.94
CA ALA A 80 -1.82 -23.57 36.72
C ALA A 80 -1.04 -22.71 35.71
N ALA A 81 -0.22 -21.76 36.17
CA ALA A 81 0.65 -20.99 35.28
C ALA A 81 1.68 -21.89 34.60
N GLY A 82 2.27 -22.83 35.35
CA GLY A 82 3.18 -23.85 34.81
C GLY A 82 2.52 -24.75 33.77
N TRP A 83 1.31 -25.24 34.03
CA TRP A 83 0.54 -26.05 33.07
C TRP A 83 0.19 -25.26 31.80
N MET A 84 -0.20 -23.99 31.94
CA MET A 84 -0.54 -23.13 30.81
C MET A 84 0.69 -22.83 29.94
N VAL A 85 1.82 -22.50 30.57
CA VAL A 85 3.09 -22.30 29.85
C VAL A 85 3.52 -23.60 29.17
N ALA A 86 3.41 -24.75 29.84
CA ALA A 86 3.73 -26.05 29.26
C ALA A 86 2.85 -26.38 28.04
N ALA A 87 1.54 -26.12 28.11
CA ALA A 87 0.63 -26.32 27.00
C ALA A 87 0.94 -25.40 25.81
N LEU A 88 1.25 -24.12 26.09
CA LEU A 88 1.60 -23.14 25.06
C LEU A 88 2.93 -23.45 24.36
N ILE A 89 3.86 -24.11 25.06
CA ILE A 89 5.15 -24.55 24.50
C ILE A 89 5.02 -25.92 23.80
N ALA A 90 4.15 -26.81 24.27
CA ALA A 90 3.97 -28.15 23.71
C ALA A 90 3.38 -28.14 22.30
N ASP A 91 2.51 -27.18 21.99
CA ASP A 91 1.88 -27.05 20.66
C ASP A 91 2.85 -26.50 19.59
N LYS A 92 4.00 -25.94 20.01
CA LYS A 92 4.85 -25.09 19.14
C LYS A 92 6.32 -25.49 19.11
N VAL A 93 6.57 -26.78 18.91
CA VAL A 93 7.94 -27.32 18.85
C VAL A 93 8.56 -27.10 17.47
N ALA A 94 9.32 -26.02 17.30
CA ALA A 94 10.45 -25.95 16.37
C ALA A 94 11.37 -24.76 16.72
N ASP A 95 12.50 -25.08 17.36
CA ASP A 95 13.71 -24.25 17.53
C ASP A 95 13.61 -22.98 18.41
N GLY A 96 14.40 -22.95 19.50
CA GLY A 96 14.63 -21.76 20.34
C GLY A 96 13.52 -21.45 21.35
N ARG A 97 13.67 -21.93 22.59
CA ARG A 97 12.73 -21.61 23.69
C ARG A 97 13.29 -20.46 24.54
N THR A 98 12.63 -19.31 24.51
CA THR A 98 12.93 -18.19 25.40
C THR A 98 11.67 -17.83 26.19
N VAL A 99 11.72 -18.00 27.52
CA VAL A 99 10.65 -17.57 28.43
C VAL A 99 11.10 -16.27 29.08
N MET A 100 10.38 -15.19 28.82
CA MET A 100 10.67 -13.89 29.41
C MET A 100 9.86 -13.73 30.70
N LEU A 101 10.55 -13.53 31.82
CA LEU A 101 9.96 -13.17 33.10
C LEU A 101 10.13 -11.65 33.29
N LYS A 102 9.03 -10.94 33.50
CA LYS A 102 9.05 -9.49 33.72
C LYS A 102 8.36 -9.09 35.01
#